data_AF-A0A3D5FEP0-F1
#
_entry.id   AF-A0A3D5FEP0-F1
#
_cell.length_a   1.000
_cell.length_b   1.000
_cell.length_c   1.000
_cell.angle_alpha   90.00
_cell.angle_beta   90.00
_cell.angle_gamma   90.00
#
_symmetry.space_group_name_H-M   'P 1'
#
loop_
_entity.id
_entity.type
_entity.pdbx_description
1 polymer ?
#
loop_
_entity_poly.entity_id
_entity_poly.type
_entity_poly.pdbx_seq_one_letter_code
_entity_poly.pdbx_strand_id
1 'polypeptide(L)'
;MCRAAALLGAAWGFLGMAALLWFAIWRLTVLACEGYQIGYEGRHWVLLIINTLFMAYSEGYRGFQQAFSPRFAARLRYLLRHPKPTHLLLAPLFCAGFFFTTRRRKL
;
A
#
# COMPACT_ATOMS: atom_id res chain seq x y z
N MET A 1 11.11 -23.21 12.74
CA MET A 1 10.28 -22.10 13.27
C MET A 1 8.85 -22.58 13.43
N CYS A 2 8.20 -22.30 14.57
CA CYS A 2 6.81 -22.70 14.81
C CYS A 2 5.85 -22.05 13.81
N ARG A 3 4.82 -22.80 13.36
CA ARG A 3 3.75 -22.29 12.47
C ARG A 3 3.10 -21.00 13.00
N ALA A 4 2.97 -20.87 14.32
CA ALA A 4 2.44 -19.68 14.97
C ALA A 4 3.27 -18.42 14.67
N ALA A 5 4.61 -18.51 14.68
CA ALA A 5 5.47 -17.37 14.37
C ALA A 5 5.30 -16.91 12.92
N ALA A 6 5.16 -17.85 11.98
CA ALA A 6 4.93 -17.53 10.57
C ALA A 6 3.58 -16.80 10.36
N LEU A 7 2.52 -17.23 11.04
CA LEU A 7 1.21 -16.59 11.00
C LEU A 7 1.24 -15.18 11.61
N LEU A 8 1.89 -15.01 12.76
CA LEU A 8 2.08 -13.71 13.39
C LEU A 8 2.89 -12.76 12.49
N GLY A 9 3.92 -13.26 11.83
CA GLY A 9 4.71 -12.50 10.85
C GLY A 9 3.90 -12.06 9.63
N ALA A 10 3.06 -12.94 9.09
CA ALA A 10 2.19 -12.62 7.96
C ALA A 10 1.09 -11.64 8.37
N ALA A 11 0.45 -11.84 9.53
CA ALA A 11 -0.51 -10.90 10.08
C ALA A 11 0.12 -9.52 10.29
N TRP A 12 1.34 -9.46 10.84
CA TRP A 12 2.10 -8.22 11.00
C TRP A 12 2.41 -7.55 9.65
N GLY A 13 2.82 -8.32 8.65
CA GLY A 13 3.07 -7.79 7.30
C GLY A 13 1.82 -7.18 6.66
N PHE A 14 0.69 -7.87 6.73
CA PHE A 14 -0.59 -7.39 6.22
C PHE A 14 -1.11 -6.18 6.98
N LEU A 15 -1.18 -6.27 8.32
CA LEU A 15 -1.66 -5.19 9.18
C LEU A 15 -0.78 -3.95 9.08
N GLY A 16 0.55 -4.11 8.99
CA GLY A 16 1.45 -2.99 8.81
C GLY A 16 1.23 -2.26 7.49
N MET A 17 1.01 -2.99 6.38
CA MET A 17 0.66 -2.36 5.10
C MET A 17 -0.70 -1.67 5.16
N ALA A 18 -1.71 -2.32 5.75
CA ALA A 18 -3.04 -1.75 5.92
C ALA A 18 -3.00 -0.47 6.77
N ALA A 19 -2.21 -0.46 7.84
CA ALA A 19 -2.01 0.71 8.70
C ALA A 19 -1.33 1.87 7.95
N LEU A 20 -0.33 1.59 7.10
CA LEU A 20 0.31 2.61 6.26
C LEU A 20 -0.67 3.22 5.25
N LEU A 21 -1.50 2.39 4.61
CA LEU A 21 -2.54 2.86 3.69
C LEU A 21 -3.59 3.69 4.41
N TRP A 22 -4.03 3.22 5.58
CA TRP A 22 -4.97 3.95 6.42
C TRP A 22 -4.41 5.31 6.84
N PHE A 23 -3.15 5.36 7.28
CA PHE A 23 -2.48 6.59 7.65
C PHE A 23 -2.38 7.57 6.47
N ALA A 24 -2.05 7.07 5.27
CA ALA A 24 -2.01 7.88 4.06
C ALA A 24 -3.40 8.45 3.72
N ILE A 25 -4.45 7.63 3.77
CA ILE A 25 -5.83 8.05 3.54
C ILE A 25 -6.22 9.12 4.57
N TRP A 26 -6.00 8.87 5.86
CA TRP A 26 -6.34 9.82 6.92
C TRP A 26 -5.71 11.19 6.68
N ARG A 27 -4.41 11.23 6.39
CA ARG A 27 -3.67 12.48 6.16
C ARG A 27 -4.17 13.21 4.90
N LEU A 28 -4.47 12.49 3.82
CA LEU A 28 -5.01 13.07 2.60
C LEU A 28 -6.44 13.58 2.79
N THR A 29 -7.26 12.87 3.57
CA THR A 29 -8.64 13.29 3.89
C THR A 29 -8.66 14.60 4.66
N VAL A 30 -7.77 14.77 5.65
CA VAL A 30 -7.65 16.05 6.38
C VAL A 30 -7.35 17.20 5.41
N LEU A 31 -6.38 17.02 4.51
CA LEU A 31 -6.03 18.02 3.50
C LEU A 31 -7.19 18.31 2.53
N ALA A 32 -7.95 17.28 2.14
CA ALA A 32 -9.11 17.44 1.28
C ALA A 32 -10.23 18.24 1.96
N CYS A 33 -10.47 18.01 3.25
CA CYS A 33 -11.41 18.77 4.06
C CYS A 33 -11.01 20.24 4.22
N GLU A 34 -9.72 20.51 4.45
CA GLU A 34 -9.19 21.88 4.48
C GLU A 34 -9.42 22.60 3.14
N GLY A 35 -9.15 21.93 2.03
CA GLY A 35 -9.41 22.49 0.69
C GLY A 35 -10.88 22.81 0.43
N TYR A 36 -11.80 22.01 0.97
CA TYR A 36 -13.24 22.28 0.86
C TYR A 36 -13.66 23.58 1.58
N GLN A 37 -13.01 23.91 2.71
CA GLN A 37 -13.32 25.13 3.48
C GLN A 37 -12.91 26.43 2.76
N ILE A 38 -11.96 26.36 1.82
CA ILE A 38 -11.48 27.51 1.03
C ILE A 38 -12.49 27.89 -0.06
N GLY A 39 -13.39 26.98 -0.45
CA GLY A 39 -14.43 27.20 -1.44
C GLY A 39 -13.95 26.98 -2.88
N TYR A 40 -14.57 26.03 -3.58
CA TYR A 40 -14.26 25.71 -4.97
C TYR A 40 -15.28 26.31 -5.93
N GLU A 41 -14.81 27.06 -6.93
CA GLU A 41 -15.60 27.42 -8.11
C GLU A 41 -16.03 26.17 -8.91
N GLY A 42 -17.13 26.24 -9.67
CA GLY A 42 -17.69 25.09 -10.39
C GLY A 42 -16.70 24.40 -11.35
N ARG A 43 -15.74 25.15 -11.92
CA ARG A 43 -14.67 24.60 -12.78
C ARG A 43 -13.70 23.71 -12.00
N HIS A 44 -13.39 24.08 -10.76
CA HIS A 44 -12.49 23.31 -9.88
C HIS A 44 -13.10 21.95 -9.53
N TRP A 45 -14.43 21.90 -9.30
CA TRP A 45 -15.13 20.63 -9.08
C TRP A 45 -15.05 19.68 -10.28
N VAL A 46 -15.26 20.21 -11.49
CA VAL A 46 -15.17 19.39 -12.72
C VAL A 46 -13.75 18.83 -12.89
N LEU A 47 -12.72 19.67 -12.75
CA LEU A 47 -11.33 19.23 -12.82
C LEU A 47 -10.98 18.21 -11.72
N LEU A 48 -11.46 18.43 -10.50
CA LEU A 48 -11.25 17.54 -9.37
C LEU A 48 -11.88 16.16 -9.63
N ILE A 49 -13.11 16.10 -10.14
CA ILE A 49 -13.78 14.83 -10.48
C ILE A 49 -13.00 14.09 -11.57
N ILE A 50 -12.65 14.76 -12.67
CA ILE A 50 -11.91 14.15 -13.78
C ILE A 50 -10.55 13.63 -13.30
N ASN A 51 -9.82 14.44 -12.54
CA ASN A 51 -8.52 14.04 -12.00
C ASN A 51 -8.63 12.88 -11.01
N THR A 52 -9.64 12.90 -10.14
CA THR A 52 -9.88 11.81 -9.18
C THR A 52 -10.17 10.50 -9.89
N LEU A 53 -11.01 10.51 -10.92
CA LEU A 53 -11.30 9.31 -11.72
C LEU A 53 -10.05 8.81 -12.45
N PHE A 54 -9.27 9.72 -13.03
CA PHE A 54 -8.02 9.38 -13.69
C PHE A 54 -7.03 8.72 -12.72
N MET A 55 -6.80 9.31 -11.54
CA MET A 55 -5.89 8.79 -10.51
C MET A 55 -6.40 7.48 -9.91
N ALA A 56 -7.71 7.36 -9.66
CA ALA A 56 -8.31 6.12 -9.19
C ALA A 56 -8.07 4.97 -10.17
N TYR A 57 -8.13 5.24 -11.49
CA TYR A 57 -7.85 4.23 -12.50
C TYR A 57 -6.34 3.96 -12.67
N SER A 58 -5.53 4.99 -12.85
CA SER A 58 -4.11 4.87 -13.17
C SER A 58 -3.30 4.35 -11.98
N GLU A 59 -3.50 4.93 -10.80
CA GLU A 59 -2.77 4.58 -9.59
C GLU A 59 -3.51 3.54 -8.76
N GLY A 60 -4.82 3.69 -8.56
CA GLY A 60 -5.60 2.77 -7.74
C GLY A 60 -5.77 1.40 -8.41
N TYR A 61 -6.35 1.36 -9.60
CA TYR A 61 -6.64 0.09 -10.27
C TYR A 61 -5.41 -0.51 -10.96
N ARG A 62 -4.77 0.23 -11.88
CA ARG A 62 -3.61 -0.30 -12.63
C ARG A 62 -2.35 -0.39 -11.76
N GLY A 63 -2.03 0.66 -11.01
CA GLY A 63 -0.83 0.71 -10.17
C GLY A 63 -0.93 -0.21 -8.96
N PHE A 64 -1.95 -0.01 -8.12
CA PHE A 64 -2.07 -0.69 -6.85
C PHE A 64 -2.70 -2.08 -7.02
N GLN A 65 -3.91 -2.17 -7.58
CA GLN A 65 -4.64 -3.43 -7.61
C GLN A 65 -4.03 -4.48 -8.56
N GLN A 66 -3.64 -4.09 -9.78
CA GLN A 66 -3.09 -5.04 -10.75
C GLN A 66 -1.60 -5.32 -10.54
N ALA A 67 -0.80 -4.34 -10.11
CA ALA A 67 0.64 -4.52 -10.00
C ALA A 67 1.14 -4.75 -8.56
N PHE A 68 0.67 -3.97 -7.58
CA PHE A 68 1.14 -4.07 -6.19
C PHE A 68 0.49 -5.26 -5.45
N SER A 69 -0.85 -5.35 -5.42
CA SER A 69 -1.59 -6.36 -4.63
C SER A 69 -1.16 -7.81 -4.91
N PRO A 70 -0.98 -8.27 -6.18
CA PRO A 70 -0.59 -9.65 -6.46
C PRO A 70 0.84 -9.95 -5.99
N ARG A 71 1.75 -8.96 -6.08
CA ARG A 71 3.14 -9.08 -5.61
C ARG A 71 3.19 -9.15 -4.08
N PHE A 72 2.43 -8.29 -3.41
CA PHE A 72 2.30 -8.30 -1.96
C PHE A 72 1.79 -9.67 -1.47
N ALA A 73 0.72 -10.18 -2.08
CA ALA A 73 0.15 -11.49 -1.75
C ALA A 73 1.13 -12.65 -2.04
N ALA A 74 1.93 -12.59 -3.11
CA ALA A 74 2.96 -13.59 -3.40
C ALA A 74 4.08 -13.57 -2.35
N ARG A 75 4.53 -12.38 -1.93
CA ARG A 75 5.57 -12.23 -0.89
C ARG A 75 5.07 -12.65 0.49
N LEU A 76 3.82 -12.36 0.82
CA LEU A 76 3.18 -12.83 2.05
C LEU A 76 3.10 -14.36 2.10
N ARG A 77 2.71 -15.00 0.99
CA ARG A 77 2.72 -16.47 0.85
C ARG A 77 4.14 -17.05 0.95
N TYR A 78 5.15 -16.36 0.42
CA TYR A 78 6.55 -16.77 0.57
C TYR A 78 7.02 -16.70 2.02
N LEU A 79 6.67 -15.64 2.75
CA LEU A 79 6.98 -15.49 4.18
C LEU A 79 6.39 -16.62 5.03
N LEU A 80 5.17 -17.07 4.69
CA LEU A 80 4.50 -18.20 5.34
C LEU A 80 5.22 -19.53 5.10
N ARG A 81 5.80 -19.74 3.91
CA ARG A 81 6.50 -20.99 3.53
C ARG A 81 7.96 -21.03 4.02
N HIS A 82 8.63 -19.89 4.06
CA HIS A 82 10.04 -19.77 4.47
C HIS A 82 10.20 -18.71 5.57
N PRO A 83 9.75 -18.99 6.79
CA PRO A 83 9.84 -18.05 7.89
C PRO A 83 11.32 -17.87 8.27
N LYS A 84 11.84 -16.65 8.10
CA LYS A 84 13.13 -16.21 8.63
C LYS A 84 12.88 -15.12 9.68
N PRO A 85 13.55 -15.16 10.85
CA PRO A 85 13.25 -14.23 11.95
C PRO A 85 13.50 -12.76 11.57
N THR A 86 14.51 -12.48 10.75
CA THR A 86 14.81 -11.14 10.23
C THR A 86 13.74 -10.62 9.26
N HIS A 87 13.13 -11.50 8.47
CA HIS A 87 12.04 -11.15 7.55
C HIS A 87 10.70 -10.96 8.29
N LEU A 88 10.55 -11.59 9.46
CA LEU A 88 9.37 -11.45 10.32
C LEU A 88 9.31 -10.07 10.98
N LEU A 89 10.44 -9.57 11.48
CA LEU A 89 10.53 -8.26 12.13
C LEU A 89 10.23 -7.12 11.15
N LEU A 90 10.77 -7.23 9.93
CA LEU A 90 10.57 -6.28 8.83
C LEU A 90 9.48 -6.73 7.84
N ALA A 91 8.55 -7.58 8.27
CA ALA A 91 7.53 -8.18 7.38
C ALA A 91 6.74 -7.15 6.54
N PRO A 92 6.26 -6.02 7.08
CA PRO A 92 5.53 -5.03 6.26
C PRO A 92 6.41 -4.41 5.18
N LEU A 93 7.66 -4.03 5.50
CA LEU A 93 8.61 -3.48 4.52
C LEU A 93 9.05 -4.53 3.48
N PHE A 94 9.21 -5.78 3.90
CA PHE A 94 9.58 -6.89 3.03
C PHE A 94 8.46 -7.21 2.03
N CYS A 95 7.21 -7.28 2.50
CA CYS A 95 6.04 -7.56 1.67
C CYS A 95 5.71 -6.39 0.74
N ALA A 96 5.90 -5.14 1.20
CA ALA A 96 5.73 -3.94 0.38
C ALA A 96 6.74 -3.81 -0.76
N GLY A 97 7.84 -4.59 -0.76
CA GLY A 97 8.81 -4.53 -1.84
C GLY A 97 10.01 -3.62 -1.60
N PHE A 98 10.25 -3.14 -0.37
CA PHE A 98 11.39 -2.24 -0.10
C PHE A 98 12.75 -2.97 -0.04
N PHE A 99 12.75 -4.26 0.33
CA PHE A 99 13.95 -5.09 0.39
C PHE A 99 13.86 -6.33 -0.53
N PHE A 100 15.02 -6.76 -1.05
CA PHE A 100 15.16 -7.88 -2.01
C PHE A 100 14.26 -7.75 -3.25
N THR A 101 14.28 -6.60 -3.91
CA THR A 101 13.79 -6.47 -5.29
C THR A 101 14.90 -6.87 -6.26
N THR A 102 14.56 -7.67 -7.26
CA THR A 102 15.46 -7.96 -8.39
C THR A 102 15.93 -6.64 -9.02
N ARG A 103 17.24 -6.51 -9.23
CA ARG A 103 17.98 -5.32 -9.73
C ARG A 103 17.42 -4.63 -10.98
N ARG A 104 16.43 -5.21 -11.67
CA ARG A 104 15.94 -4.70 -12.97
C ARG A 104 15.13 -3.40 -12.90
N ARG A 105 14.84 -2.88 -11.70
CA ARG A 105 14.35 -1.50 -11.45
C ARG A 105 14.72 -1.04 -10.04
N LYS A 106 16.02 -0.99 -9.72
CA LYS A 106 16.49 0.14 -8.92
C LYS A 106 16.31 1.35 -9.85
N LEU A 107 15.52 2.33 -9.41
CA LEU A 107 15.45 3.63 -10.07
C LEU A 107 16.87 4.15 -10.35
#